data_AF-A0A3D5UY25-F1
#
_entry.id   AF-A0A3D5UY25-F1
#
_cell.length_a   1.000
_cell.length_b   1.000
_cell.length_c   1.000
_cell.angle_alpha   90.00
_cell.angle_beta   90.00
_cell.angle_gamma   90.00
#
_symmetry.space_group_name_H-M   'P 1'
#
loop_
_entity.id
_entity.type
_entity.pdbx_description
1 polymer ?
#
loop_
_entity_poly.entity_id
_entity_poly.type
_entity_poly.pdbx_seq_one_letter_code
_entity_poly.pdbx_strand_id
1 'polypeptide(L)'
;LFTGAAAAVARLFWFHGYRRVAVLAIFWTAFEWLRGHVLTGFPWNLIGESFATSNALMQVAALVGVYGLSFITMLIAGSPAAFDTRRP
;
A
#
# COMPACT_ATOMS: atom_id res chain seq x y z
N LEU A 1 -9.41 2.87 -11.33
CA LEU A 1 -8.35 2.77 -12.36
C LEU A 1 -6.97 2.56 -11.74
N PHE A 2 -6.41 3.54 -11.03
CA PHE A 2 -5.08 3.42 -10.41
C PHE A 2 -4.93 2.23 -9.45
N THR A 3 -5.92 1.97 -8.59
CA THR A 3 -5.91 0.81 -7.67
C THR A 3 -5.94 -0.52 -8.42
N GLY A 4 -6.79 -0.64 -9.43
CA GLY A 4 -6.84 -1.81 -10.31
C GLY A 4 -5.54 -2.01 -11.10
N ALA A 5 -4.95 -0.91 -11.60
CA ALA A 5 -3.67 -0.95 -12.29
C ALA A 5 -2.52 -1.33 -11.34
N ALA A 6 -2.51 -0.83 -10.10
CA ALA A 6 -1.55 -1.23 -9.07
C ALA A 6 -1.60 -2.74 -8.83
N ALA A 7 -2.79 -3.30 -8.64
CA ALA A 7 -2.98 -4.74 -8.47
C ALA A 7 -2.57 -5.54 -9.72
N ALA A 8 -2.95 -5.07 -10.92
CA ALA A 8 -2.59 -5.72 -12.17
C ALA A 8 -1.07 -5.73 -12.41
N VAL A 9 -0.38 -4.62 -12.16
CA VAL A 9 1.08 -4.54 -12.28
C VAL A 9 1.76 -5.35 -11.20
N ALA A 10 1.30 -5.28 -9.94
CA ALA A 10 1.82 -6.13 -8.87
C ALA A 10 1.68 -7.62 -9.19
N ARG A 11 0.62 -8.01 -9.90
CA ARG A 11 0.39 -9.39 -10.36
C ARG A 11 1.45 -9.88 -11.33
N LEU A 12 2.05 -9.01 -12.13
CA LEU A 12 3.13 -9.38 -13.05
C LEU A 12 4.41 -9.79 -12.31
N PHE A 13 4.63 -9.25 -11.11
CA PHE A 13 5.81 -9.51 -10.27
C PHE A 13 5.50 -10.42 -9.06
N TRP A 14 4.47 -11.25 -9.17
CA TRP A 14 3.93 -11.99 -8.04
C TRP A 14 4.81 -13.20 -7.66
N PHE A 15 5.51 -13.09 -6.53
CA PHE A 15 6.30 -14.19 -5.96
C PHE A 15 5.47 -15.07 -5.01
N HIS A 16 6.01 -16.24 -4.66
CA HIS A 16 5.45 -17.09 -3.61
C HIS A 16 5.81 -16.57 -2.20
N GLY A 17 4.94 -16.85 -1.21
CA GLY A 17 5.15 -16.47 0.20
C GLY A 17 4.98 -14.97 0.49
N TYR A 18 5.66 -14.47 1.53
CA TYR A 18 5.52 -13.10 2.03
C TYR A 18 5.90 -12.00 1.01
N ARG A 19 6.77 -12.31 0.04
CA ARG A 19 7.25 -11.36 -0.96
C ARG A 19 6.13 -10.75 -1.81
N ARG A 20 5.01 -11.47 -2.02
CA ARG A 20 3.84 -10.94 -2.74
C ARG A 20 3.22 -9.72 -2.06
N VAL A 21 3.22 -9.71 -0.73
CA VAL A 21 2.68 -8.60 0.07
C VAL A 21 3.55 -7.36 -0.09
N ALA A 22 4.88 -7.54 -0.05
CA ALA A 22 5.82 -6.43 -0.27
C ALA A 22 5.69 -5.84 -1.69
N VAL A 23 5.60 -6.70 -2.72
CA VAL A 23 5.37 -6.26 -4.10
C VAL A 23 4.07 -5.48 -4.22
N LEU A 24 2.99 -5.98 -3.63
CA LEU A 24 1.70 -5.30 -3.64
C LEU A 24 1.77 -3.95 -2.93
N ALA A 25 2.42 -3.87 -1.77
CA ALA A 25 2.61 -2.62 -1.03
C ALA A 25 3.39 -1.57 -1.85
N ILE A 26 4.49 -1.96 -2.50
CA ILE A 26 5.29 -1.06 -3.35
C ILE A 26 4.43 -0.49 -4.48
N PHE A 27 3.77 -1.35 -5.24
CA PHE A 27 2.98 -0.90 -6.39
C PHE A 27 1.73 -0.13 -5.96
N TRP A 28 1.08 -0.50 -4.86
CA TRP A 28 -0.04 0.27 -4.32
C TRP A 28 0.37 1.71 -4.02
N THR A 29 1.45 1.88 -3.25
CA THR A 29 1.97 3.21 -2.89
C THR A 29 2.42 4.00 -4.12
N ALA A 30 3.10 3.36 -5.09
CA ALA A 30 3.53 4.03 -6.31
C ALA A 30 2.35 4.55 -7.14
N PHE A 31 1.27 3.77 -7.24
CA PHE A 31 0.07 4.17 -7.98
C PHE A 31 -0.79 5.19 -7.21
N GLU A 32 -0.78 5.17 -5.88
CA GLU A 32 -1.35 6.24 -5.07
C GLU A 32 -0.61 7.56 -5.26
N TRP A 33 0.72 7.52 -5.24
CA TRP A 33 1.55 8.68 -5.57
C TRP A 33 1.26 9.16 -6.98
N LEU A 34 1.24 8.27 -7.98
CA LEU A 34 0.95 8.64 -9.36
C LEU A 34 -0.44 9.30 -9.50
N ARG A 35 -1.47 8.74 -8.86
CA ARG A 35 -2.82 9.31 -8.82
C ARG A 35 -2.84 10.72 -8.19
N GLY A 36 -1.97 10.96 -7.22
CA GLY A 36 -1.80 12.27 -6.58
C GLY A 36 -1.09 13.32 -7.44
N HIS A 37 -0.53 12.96 -8.60
CA HIS A 37 0.25 13.89 -9.43
C HIS A 37 -0.23 13.98 -10.89
N VAL A 38 -0.83 12.91 -11.45
CA VAL A 38 -1.28 12.88 -12.85
C VAL A 38 -2.41 13.87 -13.12
N LEU A 39 -2.32 14.61 -14.22
CA LEU A 39 -3.32 15.56 -14.77
C LEU A 39 -3.75 16.73 -13.86
N THR A 40 -3.15 16.84 -12.67
CA THR A 40 -3.27 17.86 -11.58
C THR A 40 -3.26 17.17 -10.21
N GLY A 41 -3.48 15.86 -10.19
CA GLY A 41 -3.53 15.05 -8.98
C GLY A 41 -4.89 15.05 -8.30
N PHE A 42 -5.30 13.87 -7.82
CA PHE A 42 -6.48 13.71 -6.97
C PHE A 42 -6.21 12.66 -5.89
N PRO A 43 -5.40 12.96 -4.85
CA PRO A 43 -4.97 12.02 -3.82
C PRO A 43 -6.01 11.83 -2.70
N TRP A 44 -7.28 11.67 -3.04
CA TRP A 44 -8.36 11.46 -2.07
C TRP A 44 -8.38 10.01 -1.52
N ASN A 45 -8.73 9.79 -0.24
CA ASN A 45 -8.90 8.45 0.36
C ASN A 45 -7.67 7.56 0.17
N LEU A 46 -6.51 8.05 0.59
CA LEU A 46 -5.28 7.24 0.62
C LEU A 46 -5.43 6.19 1.72
N ILE A 47 -4.94 4.97 1.48
CA ILE A 47 -5.06 3.91 2.47
C ILE A 47 -4.30 4.25 3.77
N GLY A 48 -3.25 5.08 3.70
CA GLY A 48 -2.54 5.63 4.84
C GLY A 48 -3.38 6.54 5.75
N GLU A 49 -4.46 7.13 5.26
CA GLU A 49 -5.40 7.94 6.06
C GLU A 49 -6.21 7.07 7.04
N SER A 50 -6.19 5.74 6.90
CA SER A 50 -6.83 4.81 7.84
C SER A 50 -6.31 4.96 9.27
N PHE A 51 -5.09 5.49 9.45
CA PHE A 51 -4.51 5.76 10.77
C PHE A 51 -4.88 7.14 11.35
N ALA A 52 -5.59 7.98 10.60
CA ALA A 52 -6.01 9.30 11.08
C ALA A 52 -6.96 9.24 12.28
N THR A 53 -7.65 8.11 12.49
CA THR A 53 -8.52 7.93 13.67
C THR A 53 -7.75 7.78 15.00
N SER A 54 -6.42 7.56 14.94
CA SER A 54 -5.58 7.41 16.12
C SER A 54 -4.51 8.49 16.15
N ASN A 55 -4.58 9.38 17.14
CA ASN A 55 -3.61 10.46 17.32
C ASN A 55 -2.18 9.93 17.39
N ALA A 56 -1.94 8.81 18.05
CA ALA A 56 -0.62 8.21 18.16
C ALA A 56 -0.09 7.70 16.81
N LEU A 57 -0.93 7.03 16.03
CA LEU A 57 -0.52 6.45 14.74
C LEU A 57 -0.37 7.51 13.65
N MET A 58 -1.23 8.53 13.64
CA MET A 58 -1.15 9.60 12.64
C MET A 58 0.15 10.40 12.73
N GLN A 59 0.79 10.51 13.90
CA GLN A 59 2.09 11.21 14.05
C GLN A 59 3.20 10.59 13.20
N VAL A 60 3.12 9.30 12.86
CA VAL A 60 4.09 8.65 11.98
C VAL A 60 4.12 9.30 10.59
N ALA A 61 3.02 9.94 10.16
CA ALA A 61 2.99 10.74 8.94
C ALA A 61 4.04 11.86 8.92
N ALA A 62 4.44 12.40 10.07
CA ALA A 62 5.48 13.42 10.15
C ALA A 62 6.87 12.89 9.74
N LEU A 63 7.11 11.57 9.85
CA LEU A 63 8.38 10.94 9.51
C LEU A 63 8.43 10.43 8.07
N VAL A 64 7.35 9.79 7.62
CA VAL A 64 7.33 9.05 6.34
C VAL A 64 6.30 9.59 5.33
N GLY A 65 5.51 10.59 5.72
CA GLY A 65 4.39 11.10 4.93
C GLY A 65 3.23 10.12 4.82
N VAL A 66 2.14 10.58 4.19
CA VAL A 66 0.93 9.76 3.98
C VAL A 66 1.14 8.58 3.03
N TYR A 67 2.05 8.70 2.04
CA TYR A 67 2.42 7.60 1.15
C TYR A 67 3.26 6.53 1.87
N GLY A 68 4.17 6.94 2.76
CA GLY A 68 4.89 6.01 3.63
C GLY A 68 3.96 5.28 4.59
N LEU A 69 2.97 5.98 5.15
CA LEU A 69 1.90 5.34 5.90
C LEU A 69 1.10 4.35 5.05
N SER A 70 0.80 4.71 3.80
CA SER A 70 0.08 3.81 2.89
C SER A 70 0.85 2.52 2.61
N PHE A 71 2.17 2.61 2.45
CA PHE A 71 3.05 1.46 2.33
C PHE A 71 3.00 0.56 3.59
N ILE A 72 3.16 1.16 4.77
CA ILE A 72 3.10 0.45 6.06
C ILE A 72 1.72 -0.21 6.25
N THR A 73 0.63 0.50 5.97
CA THR A 73 -0.74 -0.02 6.07
C THR A 73 -0.91 -1.25 5.17
N MET A 74 -0.40 -1.20 3.93
CA MET A 74 -0.53 -2.33 3.00
C MET A 74 0.29 -3.55 3.44
N LEU A 75 1.46 -3.35 4.04
CA LEU A 75 2.24 -4.42 4.65
C LEU A 75 1.52 -5.06 5.83
N ILE A 76 0.98 -4.26 6.75
CA ILE A 76 0.28 -4.75 7.94
C ILE A 76 -1.00 -5.48 7.54
N ALA A 77 -1.85 -4.82 6.74
CA ALA A 77 -3.14 -5.38 6.31
C ALA A 77 -2.97 -6.60 5.39
N GLY A 78 -1.89 -6.65 4.59
CA GLY A 78 -1.57 -7.78 3.74
C GLY A 78 -0.83 -8.92 4.44
N SER A 79 -0.29 -8.71 5.65
CA SER A 79 0.50 -9.72 6.37
C SER A 79 -0.22 -11.05 6.61
N PRO A 80 -1.55 -11.13 6.88
CA PRO A 80 -2.23 -12.41 7.01
C PRO A 80 -2.17 -13.22 5.71
N ALA A 81 -2.19 -12.55 4.56
CA ALA A 81 -2.05 -13.18 3.26
C ALA A 81 -0.62 -13.63 2.95
N ALA A 82 0.38 -13.37 3.80
CA ALA A 82 1.70 -13.99 3.68
C ALA A 82 1.71 -15.43 4.22
N PHE A 83 0.83 -15.75 5.19
CA PHE A 83 0.73 -17.07 5.79
C PHE A 83 -0.09 -18.00 4.90
N ASP A 84 0.58 -18.65 3.96
CA ASP A 84 0.00 -19.76 3.21
C ASP A 84 0.30 -21.07 3.92
N THR A 85 -0.64 -21.55 4.75
CA THR A 85 -0.50 -22.82 5.47
C THR A 85 -0.44 -24.05 4.57
N ARG A 86 -0.63 -23.89 3.26
CA ARG A 86 -0.66 -25.01 2.30
C ARG A 86 0.70 -25.32 1.66
N ARG A 87 1.76 -24.58 1.97
CA ARG A 87 3.12 -24.85 1.48
C ARG A 87 4.14 -24.71 2.63
N PRO A 88 5.03 -25.69 2.82
CA PRO A 88 6.02 -25.70 3.90
C PRO A 88 7.04 -24.55 3.76
#